data_AF-A0A379FXU4-F1
#
_entry.id   AF-A0A379FXU4-F1
#
_cell.length_a   1.000
_cell.length_b   1.000
_cell.length_c   1.000
_cell.angle_alpha   90.00
_cell.angle_beta   90.00
_cell.angle_gamma   90.00
#
_symmetry.space_group_name_H-M   'P 1'
#
loop_
_entity.id
_entity.type
_entity.pdbx_description
1 polymer ?
#
loop_
_entity_poly.entity_id
_entity_poly.type
_entity_poly.pdbx_seq_one_letter_code
_entity_poly.pdbx_strand_id
1 'polypeptide(L)' 'MLKSDLQLEIDGAKNLKEAIKYADSVHDYVSRDLMIEILADEENHIDWIETQLELITRLGIQNYLQAQVKEE' A
#
# COMPACT_ATOMS: atom_id res chain seq x y z
N MET A 1 -7.79 -10.91 -5.22
CA MET A 1 -7.46 -9.50 -5.55
C MET A 1 -6.82 -8.89 -4.33
N LEU A 2 -7.56 -8.35 -3.34
CA LEU A 2 -7.01 -7.63 -2.18
C LEU A 2 -5.78 -8.26 -1.48
N LYS A 3 -5.77 -9.58 -1.21
CA LYS A 3 -4.59 -10.23 -0.61
C LYS A 3 -3.36 -10.27 -1.53
N SER A 4 -3.59 -10.42 -2.84
CA SER A 4 -2.53 -10.36 -3.84
C SER A 4 -2.01 -8.94 -3.99
N ASP A 5 -2.91 -7.96 -3.93
CA ASP A 5 -2.56 -6.54 -4.02
C ASP A 5 -1.75 -6.15 -2.78
N LEU A 6 -2.17 -6.53 -1.58
CA LEU A 6 -1.42 -6.31 -0.34
C LEU A 6 0.01 -6.90 -0.41
N GLN A 7 0.16 -8.11 -0.95
CA GLN A 7 1.48 -8.72 -1.09
C GLN A 7 2.37 -7.91 -2.04
N LEU A 8 1.80 -7.43 -3.15
CA LEU A 8 2.51 -6.57 -4.10
C LEU A 8 2.96 -5.27 -3.43
N GLU A 9 2.07 -4.63 -2.65
CA GLU A 9 2.40 -3.38 -1.96
C GLU A 9 3.49 -3.57 -0.89
N ILE A 10 3.44 -4.65 -0.11
CA ILE A 10 4.47 -4.97 0.89
C ILE A 10 5.83 -5.17 0.23
N ASP A 11 5.87 -5.90 -0.89
CA ASP A 11 7.11 -6.14 -1.64
C ASP A 11 7.62 -4.83 -2.28
N GLY A 12 6.72 -3.99 -2.80
CA GLY A 12 7.02 -2.66 -3.34
C GLY A 12 7.61 -1.72 -2.29
N ALA A 13 6.96 -1.59 -1.14
CA ALA A 13 7.42 -0.78 -0.01
C ALA A 13 8.79 -1.22 0.51
N LYS A 14 9.05 -2.54 0.53
CA LYS A 14 10.38 -3.07 0.87
C LYS A 14 11.44 -2.62 -0.13
N ASN A 15 11.16 -2.74 -1.43
CA ASN A 15 12.10 -2.32 -2.48
C ASN A 15 12.36 -0.80 -2.42
N LEU A 16 11.33 0.01 -2.18
CA LEU A 16 11.47 1.46 -2.00
C LEU A 16 12.36 1.80 -0.81
N LYS A 17 12.17 1.13 0.35
CA LYS A 17 13.02 1.33 1.54
C LYS A 17 14.49 1.00 1.26
N GLU A 18 14.77 -0.06 0.50
CA GLU A 18 16.13 -0.40 0.06
C GLU A 18 16.70 0.64 -0.92
N ALA A 19 15.91 1.10 -1.88
CA ALA A 19 16.32 2.09 -2.88
C ALA A 19 16.58 3.47 -2.26
N ILE A 20 15.72 3.93 -1.33
CA ILE A 20 15.91 5.17 -0.54
C ILE A 20 17.25 5.13 0.19
N LYS A 21 17.54 4.02 0.87
CA LYS A 21 18.81 3.84 1.59
C LYS A 21 20.01 3.91 0.63
N TYR A 22 19.90 3.32 -0.55
CA TYR A 22 20.97 3.38 -1.54
C TYR A 22 21.17 4.79 -2.09
N ALA A 23 20.08 5.47 -2.49
CA ALA A 23 20.12 6.83 -3.01
C ALA A 23 20.76 7.80 -1.99
N ASP A 24 20.41 7.69 -0.71
CA ASP A 24 21.02 8.48 0.36
C ASP A 24 22.54 8.22 0.48
N SER A 25 22.98 6.95 0.36
CA SER A 25 24.39 6.57 0.47
C SER A 25 25.29 7.13 -0.65
N VAL A 26 24.71 7.44 -1.81
CA VAL A 26 25.41 8.05 -2.95
C VAL A 26 25.09 9.54 -3.10
N HIS A 27 24.40 10.13 -2.12
CA HIS A 27 23.97 11.52 -2.08
C HIS A 27 23.05 11.92 -3.25
N ASP A 28 22.26 10.98 -3.77
CA ASP A 28 21.20 11.22 -4.75
C ASP A 28 19.90 11.61 -4.04
N TYR A 29 19.85 12.87 -3.60
CA TYR A 29 18.75 13.36 -2.77
C TYR A 29 17.45 13.55 -3.54
N VAL A 30 17.51 13.87 -4.84
CA VAL A 30 16.29 14.11 -5.63
C VAL A 30 15.54 12.80 -5.87
N SER A 31 16.25 11.72 -6.23
CA SER A 31 15.62 10.41 -6.35
C SER A 31 15.18 9.87 -5.00
N ARG A 32 15.95 10.10 -3.92
CA ARG A 32 15.56 9.71 -2.56
C ARG A 32 14.23 10.35 -2.16
N ASP A 33 14.09 11.66 -2.33
CA ASP A 33 12.91 12.40 -1.89
C ASP A 33 11.67 11.98 -2.69
N LEU A 34 11.80 11.78 -4.01
CA LEU A 34 10.73 11.22 -4.84
C LEU A 34 10.29 9.82 -4.34
N MET A 35 11.24 8.94 -4.03
CA MET A 35 10.90 7.60 -3.54
C MET A 35 10.26 7.62 -2.14
N ILE A 36 10.58 8.60 -1.30
CA ILE A 36 9.91 8.80 0.00
C ILE A 36 8.45 9.20 -0.21
N GLU A 37 8.16 10.10 -1.15
CA GLU A 37 6.78 10.48 -1.49
C GLU A 37 5.99 9.27 -1.99
N ILE A 38 6.56 8.49 -2.93
CA ILE A 38 5.92 7.25 -3.42
C ILE A 38 5.70 6.26 -2.28
N LEU A 39 6.69 6.07 -1.40
CA LEU A 39 6.56 5.15 -0.27
C LEU A 39 5.41 5.54 0.67
N ALA A 40 5.19 6.84 0.89
CA ALA A 40 4.06 7.30 1.70
C ALA A 40 2.71 6.97 1.04
N ASP A 41 2.61 7.07 -0.28
CA ASP A 41 1.42 6.65 -1.03
C ASP A 41 1.19 5.14 -0.92
N GLU A 42 2.24 4.32 -1.05
CA GLU A 42 2.09 2.85 -0.89
C GLU A 42 1.71 2.47 0.54
N GLU A 43 2.19 3.17 1.57
CA GLU A 43 1.75 2.93 2.96
C GLU A 43 0.26 3.28 3.15
N ASN A 44 -0.27 4.29 2.47
CA ASN A 44 -1.70 4.57 2.43
C ASN A 44 -2.49 3.48 1.70
N HIS A 45 -1.95 2.94 0.59
CA HIS A 45 -2.56 1.80 -0.10
C HIS A 45 -2.61 0.55 0.79
N ILE A 46 -1.52 0.24 1.49
CA ILE A 46 -1.46 -0.88 2.45
C ILE A 46 -2.54 -0.72 3.53
N ASP A 47 -2.62 0.45 4.18
CA ASP A 47 -3.62 0.73 5.23
C ASP A 47 -5.06 0.54 4.73
N TRP A 48 -5.35 1.04 3.52
CA TRP A 48 -6.66 0.87 2.90
C TRP A 48 -6.97 -0.61 2.67
N ILE A 49 -6.04 -1.38 2.08
CA ILE A 49 -6.25 -2.81 1.78
C ILE A 49 -6.42 -3.62 3.07
N GLU A 50 -5.61 -3.37 4.10
CA GLU A 50 -5.73 -4.02 5.41
C GLU A 50 -7.09 -3.73 6.05
N THR A 51 -7.54 -2.47 5.99
CA THR A 51 -8.87 -2.06 6.45
C THR A 51 -9.97 -2.82 5.70
N GLN A 52 -9.88 -2.94 4.37
CA GLN A 52 -10.85 -3.69 3.58
C GLN A 52 -10.90 -5.17 3.97
N LEU A 53 -9.74 -5.79 4.18
CA LEU A 53 -9.65 -7.18 4.62
C LEU A 53 -10.27 -7.38 6.02
N GLU A 54 -10.04 -6.46 6.95
CA GLU A 54 -10.67 -6.49 8.27
C GLU A 54 -12.20 -6.33 8.17
N LEU A 55 -12.68 -5.42 7.34
CA LEU A 55 -14.12 -5.22 7.10
C LEU A 55 -14.78 -6.48 6.54
N ILE A 56 -14.13 -7.19 5.61
CA ILE A 56 -14.61 -8.48 5.10
C ILE A 56 -14.75 -9.49 6.25
N THR A 57 -13.77 -9.57 7.15
CA THR A 57 -13.81 -10.46 8.32
C THR A 57 -14.92 -10.09 9.29
N ARG A 58 -15.15 -8.80 9.54
CA ARG A 58 -16.13 -8.32 10.54
C ARG A 58 -17.57 -8.37 10.05
N LEU A 59 -17.81 -8.05 8.79
CA LEU A 59 -19.15 -7.96 8.21
C LEU A 59 -19.60 -9.28 7.57
N GLY A 60 -18.64 -10.12 7.18
CA GLY A 60 -18.87 -11.24 6.27
C GLY A 60 -18.92 -10.79 4.82
N ILE A 61 -18.48 -11.66 3.91
CA ILE A 61 -18.27 -11.31 2.50
C ILE A 61 -19.53 -10.79 1.79
N GLN A 62 -20.72 -11.29 2.13
CA GLN A 62 -21.97 -10.87 1.50
C GLN A 62 -22.31 -9.41 1.85
N ASN A 63 -22.23 -9.03 3.13
CA ASN A 63 -22.51 -7.67 3.59
C ASN A 63 -21.46 -6.68 3.09
N TYR A 64 -20.19 -7.10 3.08
CA TYR A 64 -19.11 -6.30 2.49
C TYR A 64 -19.39 -5.98 1.02
N LEU A 65 -19.67 -7.00 0.19
CA LEU A 65 -19.95 -6.80 -1.24
C LEU A 65 -21.20 -5.94 -1.46
N GLN A 66 -22.25 -6.10 -0.64
CA GLN A 66 -23.45 -5.26 -0.72
C GLN A 66 -23.14 -3.78 -0.47
N ALA A 67 -22.22 -3.46 0.45
CA ALA A 67 -21.81 -2.08 0.72
C ALA A 67 -21.05 -1.44 -0.45
N GLN A 68 -20.40 -2.23 -1.31
CA GLN A 68 -19.62 -1.75 -2.46
C GLN A 68 -20.46 -1.51 -3.74
N VAL A 69 -21.76 -1.80 -3.74
CA VAL A 69 -22.63 -1.70 -4.94
C VAL A 69 -22.96 -0.25 -5.32
N LYS A 70 -22.79 0.70 -4.41
CA LYS A 70 -23.05 2.12 -4.68
C LYS A 70 -21.75 2.82 -5.05
N GLU A 71 -21.79 3.65 -6.10
CA GLU A 71 -20.73 4.62 -6.36
C GLU A 71 -20.83 5.75 -5.34
N GLU A 72 -19.73 6.02 -4.63
CA GLU A 72 -19.50 7.27 -3.88
C GLU A 72 -18.98 8.37 -4.80
#